data_AF-A0A920HPL6-F1
#
_entry.id   AF-A0A920HPL6-F1
#
_cell.length_a   1.000
_cell.length_b   1.000
_cell.length_c   1.000
_cell.angle_alpha   90.00
_cell.angle_beta   90.00
_cell.angle_gamma   90.00
#
_symmetry.space_group_name_H-M   'P 1'
#
loop_
_entity.id
_entity.type
_entity.pdbx_description
1 polymer ?
#
loop_
_entity_poly.entity_id
_entity_poly.type
_entity_poly.pdbx_seq_one_letter_code
_entity_poly.pdbx_strand_id
1 'polypeptide(L)'
;MPLTVGGGVRSISDIQSLLSSGADKVSINTAAVSNPDLIYEASSIFGSQCIVVAIDAKIVSKNKWEIFTHGGRNSTGINAIEFQKS
;
A
#
# COMPACT_ATOMS: atom_id res chain seq x y z
N MET A 1 -14.99 9.11 -14.57
CA MET A 1 -14.84 7.80 -13.88
C MET A 1 -13.48 7.81 -13.20
N PRO A 2 -13.35 7.47 -11.91
CA PRO A 2 -12.06 7.50 -11.21
C PRO A 2 -11.14 6.35 -11.64
N LEU A 3 -9.89 6.66 -11.99
CA LEU A 3 -8.83 5.73 -12.36
C LEU A 3 -7.87 5.53 -11.19
N THR A 4 -7.71 4.27 -10.74
CA THR A 4 -6.68 3.90 -9.76
C THR A 4 -5.52 3.22 -10.48
N VAL A 5 -4.30 3.74 -10.30
CA VAL A 5 -3.09 3.16 -10.87
C VAL A 5 -2.22 2.60 -9.74
N GLY A 6 -1.69 1.40 -9.93
CA GLY A 6 -0.84 0.74 -8.95
C GLY A 6 0.24 -0.10 -9.62
N GLY A 7 1.28 -0.43 -8.84
CA GLY A 7 2.41 -1.24 -9.28
C GLY A 7 3.71 -0.45 -9.30
N GLY A 8 4.71 -0.92 -8.55
CA GLY A 8 6.05 -0.34 -8.54
C GLY A 8 6.23 0.97 -7.76
N VAL A 9 5.19 1.48 -7.11
CA VAL A 9 5.25 2.72 -6.30
C VAL A 9 6.12 2.48 -5.06
N ARG A 10 7.24 3.19 -4.95
CA ARG A 10 8.22 3.04 -3.86
C ARG A 10 8.67 4.38 -3.25
N SER A 11 8.28 5.50 -3.87
CA SER A 11 8.70 6.84 -3.47
C SER A 11 7.60 7.88 -3.70
N ILE A 12 7.72 9.04 -3.05
CA ILE A 12 6.83 10.20 -3.27
C ILE A 12 6.86 10.67 -4.73
N SER A 13 8.02 10.62 -5.40
CA SER A 13 8.15 10.97 -6.81
C SER A 13 7.35 10.05 -7.73
N ASP A 14 7.24 8.75 -7.41
CA ASP A 14 6.42 7.81 -8.18
C ASP A 14 4.95 8.18 -8.07
N ILE A 15 4.49 8.50 -6.86
CA ILE A 15 3.10 8.92 -6.58
C ILE A 15 2.79 10.21 -7.34
N GLN A 16 3.67 11.20 -7.24
CA GLN A 16 3.52 12.47 -7.96
C GLN A 16 3.43 12.26 -9.47
N SER A 17 4.30 11.41 -10.03
CA SER A 17 4.32 11.13 -11.46
C SER A 17 3.03 10.45 -11.93
N LEU A 18 2.50 9.51 -11.16
CA LEU A 18 1.24 8.83 -11.47
C LEU A 18 0.03 9.77 -11.39
N LEU A 19 -0.07 10.56 -10.33
CA LEU A 19 -1.14 11.56 -10.19
C LEU A 19 -1.08 12.61 -11.33
N SER A 20 0.12 13.10 -11.65
CA SER A 20 0.34 14.08 -12.73
C SER A 20 0.04 13.49 -14.12
N SER A 21 0.10 12.16 -14.27
CA SER A 21 -0.25 11.46 -15.50
C SER A 21 -1.77 11.20 -15.65
N GLY A 22 -2.58 11.68 -14.71
CA GLY A 22 -4.05 11.58 -14.75
C GLY A 22 -4.63 10.43 -13.91
N ALA A 23 -3.86 9.82 -13.01
CA ALA A 23 -4.44 8.91 -12.01
C ALA A 23 -5.22 9.70 -10.96
N ASP A 24 -6.44 9.27 -10.63
CA ASP A 24 -7.22 9.82 -9.52
C ASP A 24 -6.72 9.28 -8.17
N LYS A 25 -6.22 8.04 -8.16
CA LYS A 25 -5.69 7.36 -6.98
C LYS A 25 -4.45 6.53 -7.30
N VAL A 26 -3.56 6.42 -6.32
CA VAL A 26 -2.34 5.62 -6.39
C VAL A 26 -2.40 4.50 -5.36
N SER A 27 -2.18 3.26 -5.81
CA SER A 27 -2.15 2.08 -4.96
C SER A 27 -0.72 1.67 -4.59
N ILE A 28 -0.46 1.53 -3.28
CA ILE A 28 0.82 1.15 -2.69
C ILE A 28 0.65 -0.20 -1.97
N ASN A 29 1.48 -1.19 -2.29
CA ASN A 29 1.46 -2.51 -1.67
C ASN A 29 2.74 -2.77 -0.88
N THR A 30 3.74 -3.46 -1.45
CA THR A 30 4.97 -3.83 -0.74
C THR A 30 5.63 -2.67 0.00
N ALA A 31 5.67 -1.47 -0.60
CA ALA A 31 6.26 -0.30 0.03
C ALA A 31 5.47 0.20 1.25
N ALA A 32 4.14 0.02 1.28
CA ALA A 32 3.31 0.37 2.43
C ALA A 32 3.66 -0.49 3.66
N VAL A 33 4.02 -1.76 3.43
CA VAL A 33 4.38 -2.70 4.50
C VAL A 33 5.85 -2.52 4.93
N SER A 34 6.75 -2.31 3.96
CA SER A 34 8.18 -2.11 4.23
C SER A 34 8.51 -0.73 4.79
N ASN A 35 7.73 0.30 4.45
CA ASN A 35 7.93 1.68 4.87
C ASN A 35 6.58 2.38 5.08
N PRO A 36 5.92 2.17 6.24
CA PRO A 36 4.65 2.83 6.55
C PRO A 36 4.73 4.36 6.54
N ASP A 37 5.91 4.94 6.81
CA ASP A 37 6.13 6.39 6.79
C ASP A 37 5.85 7.01 5.41
N LEU A 38 6.05 6.25 4.33
CA LEU A 38 5.70 6.68 2.97
C LEU A 38 4.19 6.97 2.84
N ILE A 39 3.33 6.23 3.53
CA ILE A 39 1.88 6.43 3.49
C ILE A 39 1.52 7.74 4.19
N TYR A 40 2.11 7.99 5.36
CA TYR A 40 1.88 9.23 6.12
C TYR A 40 2.40 10.46 5.36
N GLU A 41 3.59 10.37 4.79
CA GLU A 41 4.17 11.44 3.97
C GLU A 41 3.32 11.71 2.73
N ALA A 42 2.96 10.65 1.97
CA ALA A 42 2.15 10.79 0.77
C ALA A 42 0.76 11.35 1.06
N SER A 43 0.10 10.87 2.11
CA SER A 43 -1.22 11.37 2.52
C SER A 43 -1.17 12.81 3.02
N SER A 44 -0.06 13.25 3.62
CA SER A 44 0.14 14.64 4.03
C SER A 44 0.35 15.58 2.83
N ILE A 45 1.00 15.12 1.77
CA ILE A 45 1.31 15.92 0.58
C ILE A 45 0.12 15.95 -0.40
N PHE A 46 -0.45 14.80 -0.72
CA PHE A 46 -1.46 14.65 -1.78
C PHE A 46 -2.90 14.53 -1.23
N GLY A 47 -3.05 14.34 0.08
CA GLY A 47 -4.32 14.02 0.73
C GLY A 47 -4.61 12.53 0.76
N SER A 48 -5.28 12.06 1.82
CA SER A 48 -5.55 10.63 2.02
C SER A 48 -6.54 10.05 1.01
N GLN A 49 -7.38 10.86 0.37
CA GLN A 49 -8.40 10.41 -0.57
C GLN A 49 -7.84 9.75 -1.85
N CYS A 50 -6.59 10.06 -2.22
CA CYS A 50 -5.94 9.54 -3.42
C CYS A 50 -4.88 8.47 -3.13
N ILE A 51 -4.64 8.12 -1.86
CA ILE A 51 -3.69 7.08 -1.48
C ILE A 51 -4.47 5.81 -1.10
N VAL A 52 -4.20 4.71 -1.80
CA VAL A 52 -4.80 3.41 -1.54
C VAL A 52 -3.73 2.44 -1.07
N VAL A 53 -3.94 1.82 0.09
CA VAL A 53 -3.03 0.77 0.60
C VAL A 53 -3.59 -0.59 0.21
N ALA A 54 -2.84 -1.34 -0.58
CA ALA A 54 -3.17 -2.70 -0.96
C ALA A 54 -2.41 -3.69 -0.08
N ILE A 55 -3.14 -4.56 0.60
CA ILE A 55 -2.59 -5.57 1.53
C ILE A 55 -2.91 -6.95 0.98
N ASP A 56 -1.88 -7.73 0.65
CA ASP A 56 -2.03 -9.14 0.35
C ASP A 56 -1.90 -9.94 1.65
N ALA A 57 -2.99 -10.51 2.16
CA ALA A 57 -2.98 -11.31 3.38
C ALA A 57 -3.32 -12.78 3.12
N LYS A 58 -2.66 -13.70 3.83
CA LYS A 58 -3.01 -15.14 3.84
C LYS A 58 -3.21 -15.63 5.27
N ILE A 59 -4.09 -16.62 5.43
CA ILE A 59 -4.28 -17.31 6.72
C ILE A 59 -3.09 -18.23 6.94
N VAL A 60 -2.38 -18.05 8.06
CA VAL A 60 -1.24 -18.90 8.45
C VAL A 60 -1.56 -19.80 9.64
N SER A 61 -2.58 -19.46 10.43
CA SER A 61 -3.14 -20.32 11.48
C SER A 61 -4.56 -19.88 11.83
N LYS A 62 -5.23 -20.61 12.74
CA LYS A 62 -6.60 -20.28 13.18
C LYS A 62 -6.67 -18.82 13.66
N ASN A 63 -7.49 -18.01 12.99
CA ASN A 63 -7.67 -16.57 13.24
C ASN A 63 -6.40 -15.70 13.09
N LYS A 64 -5.34 -16.19 12.44
CA LYS A 64 -4.13 -15.40 12.17
C LYS A 64 -3.97 -15.15 10.68
N TRP A 65 -4.06 -13.88 10.30
CA TRP A 65 -3.80 -13.39 8.96
C TRP A 65 -2.43 -12.73 8.93
N GLU A 66 -1.58 -13.16 8.02
CA GLU A 66 -0.25 -12.61 7.84
C GLU A 66 -0.15 -11.91 6.49
N ILE A 67 0.53 -10.76 6.46
CA ILE A 67 0.78 -10.01 5.24
C ILE A 67 1.90 -10.68 4.44
N PHE A 68 1.68 -10.78 3.13
CA PHE A 68 2.68 -11.23 2.18
C PHE A 68 3.01 -10.11 1.20
N THR A 69 4.22 -10.12 0.67
CA THR A 69 4.67 -9.19 -0.38
C THR A 69 5.15 -9.95 -1.60
N HIS A 70 5.52 -9.22 -2.65
CA HIS A 70 6.07 -9.78 -3.89
C HIS A 70 5.13 -10.81 -4.54
N GLY A 71 3.83 -10.49 -4.61
CA GLY A 71 2.80 -11.36 -5.17
C GLY A 71 2.55 -12.60 -4.31
N GLY A 72 2.60 -12.45 -2.98
CA GLY A 72 2.29 -13.55 -2.06
C GLY A 72 3.45 -14.52 -1.80
N ARG A 73 4.67 -14.21 -2.23
CA ARG A 73 5.85 -15.11 -2.13
C ARG A 73 6.64 -14.91 -0.84
N ASN A 74 6.67 -13.67 -0.33
CA ASN A 74 7.46 -13.33 0.84
C ASN A 74 6.53 -13.08 2.03
N SER A 75 6.63 -13.91 3.07
CA SER A 75 5.96 -13.72 4.35
C SER A 75 6.63 -12.58 5.13
N THR A 76 5.85 -11.70 5.75
CA THR A 76 6.38 -10.53 6.47
C THR A 76 6.40 -10.70 7.99
N GLY A 77 5.72 -11.71 8.54
CA GLY A 77 5.49 -11.89 9.97
C GLY A 77 4.45 -10.93 10.57
N ILE A 78 3.96 -9.96 9.79
CA ILE A 78 3.06 -8.89 10.26
C ILE A 78 1.62 -9.38 10.20
N ASN A 79 0.89 -9.17 11.30
CA ASN A 79 -0.55 -9.47 11.35
C ASN A 79 -1.33 -8.43 10.53
N ALA A 80 -2.09 -8.89 9.54
CA ALA A 80 -2.84 -8.01 8.64
C ALA A 80 -3.93 -7.20 9.37
N ILE A 81 -4.55 -7.78 10.41
CA ILE A 81 -5.61 -7.12 11.18
C ILE A 81 -5.03 -6.00 12.06
N GLU A 82 -3.83 -6.21 12.61
CA GLU A 82 -3.15 -5.19 13.39
C GLU A 82 -2.68 -4.05 12.49
N PHE A 83 -2.11 -4.38 11.32
CA PHE A 83 -1.64 -3.39 10.35
C PHE A 83 -2.75 -2.48 9.81
N GLN A 84 -3.98 -2.98 9.64
CA GLN A 84 -5.11 -2.16 9.16
C GLN A 84 -5.44 -0.97 10.08
N LYS A 85 -5.08 -1.04 11.37
CA LYS A 85 -5.41 0.01 12.35
C LYS A 85 -4.37 1.14 12.43
N SER A 86 -3.25 1.00 11.72
CA SER A 86 -2.14 1.97 11.65
C SER A 86 -2.48 3.11 10.69
#